data_AF-A0A1A8PPM0-F1
#
_entry.id   AF-A0A1A8PPM0-F1
#
_cell.length_a   1.000
_cell.length_b   1.000
_cell.length_c   1.000
_cell.angle_alpha   90.00
_cell.angle_beta   90.00
_cell.angle_gamma   90.00
#
_symmetry.space_group_name_H-M   'P 1'
#
loop_
_entity.id
_entity.type
_entity.pdbx_description
1 polymer ?
#
loop_
_entity_poly.entity_id
_entity_poly.type
_entity_poly.pdbx_seq_one_letter_code
_entity_poly.pdbx_strand_id
1 'polypeptide(L)'
;PGKYLSHEKRIFNYRLSRARMVVENAFGILASRWRILYRRINLSPDHVDPLVVTTCILHNFLLNPADNQRLLNEAEQQGREMAAVQNMGGNRAGRAAWDVRGILTTFFNSPEGSVPWQDRMV
;
A
#
# COMPACT_ATOMS: atom_id res chain seq x y z
N PRO A 1 -6.79 14.55 -6.60
CA PRO A 1 -7.60 14.90 -5.41
C PRO A 1 -8.83 15.74 -5.78
N GLY A 2 -9.98 15.54 -5.12
CA GLY A 2 -11.17 16.35 -5.34
C GLY A 2 -10.99 17.78 -4.80
N LYS A 3 -11.42 18.79 -5.55
CA LYS A 3 -11.18 20.22 -5.25
C LYS A 3 -11.82 20.74 -3.94
N TYR A 4 -12.70 19.96 -3.30
CA TYR A 4 -13.47 20.39 -2.12
C TYR A 4 -13.64 19.24 -1.10
N LEU A 5 -12.54 18.82 -0.45
CA LEU A 5 -12.57 17.83 0.62
C LEU A 5 -12.51 18.54 1.99
N SER A 6 -13.33 18.10 2.94
CA SER A 6 -13.21 18.54 4.33
C SER A 6 -11.85 18.13 4.91
N HIS A 7 -11.39 18.84 5.94
CA HIS A 7 -10.12 18.57 6.62
C HIS A 7 -9.99 17.10 7.05
N GLU A 8 -11.03 16.57 7.69
CA GLU A 8 -11.11 15.16 8.12
C GLU A 8 -10.95 14.18 6.95
N LYS A 9 -11.59 14.46 5.80
CA LYS A 9 -11.49 13.64 4.60
C LYS A 9 -10.09 13.72 3.98
N ARG A 10 -9.42 14.86 4.10
CA ARG A 10 -8.02 14.99 3.65
C ARG A 10 -7.09 14.19 4.56
N ILE A 11 -7.26 14.22 5.88
CA ILE A 11 -6.54 13.37 6.84
C ILE A 11 -6.72 11.89 6.49
N PHE A 12 -7.96 11.44 6.32
CA PHE A 12 -8.26 10.07 5.92
C PHE A 12 -7.55 9.70 4.61
N ASN A 13 -7.66 10.53 3.57
CA ASN A 13 -7.03 10.25 2.28
C ASN A 13 -5.51 10.16 2.41
N TYR A 14 -4.88 11.05 3.18
CA TYR A 14 -3.44 11.02 3.42
C TYR A 14 -3.02 9.74 4.16
N ARG A 15 -3.71 9.38 5.25
CA ARG A 15 -3.44 8.14 5.99
C ARG A 15 -3.61 6.89 5.14
N LEU A 16 -4.64 6.87 4.30
CA LEU A 16 -4.89 5.78 3.37
C LEU A 16 -3.79 5.68 2.31
N SER A 17 -3.35 6.82 1.74
CA SER A 17 -2.22 6.84 0.80
C SER A 17 -0.93 6.36 1.46
N ARG A 18 -0.64 6.81 2.69
CA ARG A 18 0.52 6.35 3.47
C ARG A 18 0.51 4.84 3.70
N ALA A 19 -0.66 4.27 4.04
CA ALA A 19 -0.80 2.82 4.20
C ALA A 19 -0.56 2.08 2.87
N ARG A 20 -1.08 2.60 1.75
CA ARG A 20 -0.83 2.03 0.41
C ARG A 20 0.65 2.03 0.05
N MET A 21 1.35 3.14 0.30
CA MET A 21 2.80 3.22 0.03
C MET A 21 3.58 2.12 0.74
N VAL A 22 3.24 1.80 2.00
CA VAL A 22 3.89 0.70 2.75
C VAL A 22 3.61 -0.65 2.09
N VAL A 23 2.36 -0.92 1.75
CA VAL A 23 1.95 -2.19 1.11
C VAL A 23 2.64 -2.36 -0.24
N GLU A 24 2.64 -1.31 -1.03
CA GLU A 24 3.22 -1.31 -2.37
C GLU A 24 4.76 -1.43 -2.33
N ASN A 25 5.44 -0.75 -1.39
CA ASN A 25 6.88 -0.93 -1.16
C ASN A 25 7.21 -2.39 -0.80
N ALA A 26 6.41 -3.01 0.06
CA ALA A 26 6.59 -4.42 0.42
C ALA A 26 6.44 -5.35 -0.80
N PHE A 27 5.42 -5.12 -1.65
CA PHE A 27 5.29 -5.86 -2.90
C PHE A 27 6.43 -5.61 -3.88
N GLY A 28 6.92 -4.37 -3.97
CA GLY A 28 8.09 -4.03 -4.79
C GLY A 28 9.34 -4.79 -4.38
N ILE A 29 9.62 -4.87 -3.08
CA ILE A 29 10.73 -5.64 -2.50
C ILE A 29 10.53 -7.15 -2.73
N LEU A 30 9.31 -7.66 -2.52
CA LEU A 30 9.01 -9.07 -2.71
C LEU A 30 9.20 -9.47 -4.18
N ALA A 31 8.70 -8.67 -5.11
CA ALA A 31 8.81 -8.92 -6.55
C ALA A 31 10.23 -8.70 -7.11
N SER A 32 11.01 -7.77 -6.54
CA SER A 32 12.41 -7.57 -6.94
C SER A 32 13.27 -8.78 -6.56
N ARG A 33 13.01 -9.37 -5.37
CA ARG A 33 13.69 -10.58 -4.90
C ARG A 33 13.21 -11.83 -5.64
N TRP A 34 11.90 -11.97 -5.81
CA TRP A 34 11.28 -13.14 -6.45
C TRP A 34 10.77 -12.79 -7.85
N ARG A 35 11.65 -12.91 -8.85
CA ARG A 35 11.36 -12.55 -10.26
C ARG A 35 10.10 -13.19 -10.86
N ILE A 36 9.63 -14.31 -10.32
CA ILE A 36 8.38 -14.95 -10.74
C ILE A 36 7.15 -14.04 -10.55
N LEU A 37 7.19 -13.14 -9.57
CA LEU A 37 6.13 -12.16 -9.29
C LEU A 37 6.20 -10.92 -10.21
N TYR A 38 7.29 -10.74 -10.95
CA TYR A 38 7.49 -9.58 -11.83
C TYR A 38 6.94 -9.79 -13.25
N ARG A 39 6.69 -11.04 -13.64
CA ARG A 39 6.16 -11.41 -14.97
C ARG A 39 4.80 -12.06 -14.82
N ARG A 40 4.11 -12.24 -15.94
CA ARG A 40 2.88 -13.07 -15.97
C ARG A 40 3.22 -14.45 -15.41
N ILE A 41 2.50 -14.84 -14.37
CA ILE A 41 2.69 -16.13 -13.70
C ILE A 41 2.15 -17.22 -14.63
N ASN A 42 3.05 -17.98 -15.25
CA ASN A 42 2.69 -19.08 -16.15
C ASN A 42 2.52 -20.39 -15.37
N LEU A 43 1.58 -20.41 -14.42
CA LEU A 43 1.20 -21.56 -13.60
C LEU A 43 -0.32 -21.75 -13.67
N SER A 44 -0.78 -22.96 -13.36
CA SER A 44 -2.21 -23.19 -13.10
C SER A 44 -2.68 -22.25 -11.98
N PRO A 45 -3.88 -21.65 -12.07
CA PRO A 45 -4.47 -20.86 -10.97
C PRO A 45 -4.41 -21.56 -9.61
N ASP A 46 -4.54 -22.89 -9.59
CA ASP A 46 -4.48 -23.72 -8.36
C ASP A 46 -3.14 -23.62 -7.62
N HIS A 47 -2.08 -23.18 -8.29
CA HIS A 47 -0.73 -23.06 -7.73
C HIS A 47 -0.34 -21.62 -7.41
N VAL A 48 -1.16 -20.63 -7.77
CA VAL A 48 -0.84 -19.22 -7.55
C VAL A 48 -0.87 -18.87 -6.06
N ASP A 49 -1.90 -19.30 -5.32
CA ASP A 49 -2.00 -19.02 -3.89
C ASP A 49 -0.86 -19.66 -3.08
N PRO A 50 -0.55 -20.97 -3.26
CA PRO A 50 0.62 -21.59 -2.62
C PRO A 50 1.94 -20.90 -2.99
N LEU A 51 2.09 -20.45 -4.24
CA LEU A 51 3.28 -19.73 -4.68
C LEU A 51 3.44 -18.41 -3.91
N VAL A 52 2.37 -17.61 -3.81
CA VAL A 52 2.43 -16.32 -3.09
C VAL A 52 2.81 -16.56 -1.63
N VAL A 53 2.15 -17.52 -0.95
CA VAL A 53 2.46 -17.87 0.45
C VAL A 53 3.92 -18.33 0.59
N THR A 54 4.39 -19.18 -0.32
CA THR A 54 5.78 -19.66 -0.32
C THR A 54 6.78 -18.51 -0.48
N THR A 55 6.52 -17.56 -1.38
CA THR A 55 7.40 -16.39 -1.54
C THR A 55 7.47 -15.54 -0.28
N CYS A 56 6.36 -15.37 0.45
CA CYS A 56 6.33 -14.67 1.74
C CYS A 56 7.13 -15.43 2.83
N ILE A 57 6.93 -16.75 2.94
CA ILE A 57 7.65 -17.58 3.92
C ILE A 57 9.16 -17.53 3.65
N LEU A 58 9.57 -17.76 2.40
CA LEU A 58 10.98 -17.73 2.02
C LEU A 58 11.58 -16.33 2.20
N HIS A 59 10.82 -15.27 1.91
CA HIS A 59 11.27 -13.90 2.14
C HIS A 59 11.57 -13.66 3.62
N ASN A 60 10.65 -14.05 4.50
CA ASN A 60 10.80 -13.90 5.95
C ASN A 60 11.92 -14.78 6.52
N PHE A 61 12.05 -16.01 6.01
CA PHE A 61 13.10 -16.94 6.44
C PHE A 61 14.50 -16.45 6.05
N LEU A 62 14.65 -15.89 4.85
CA LEU A 62 15.92 -15.35 4.35
C LEU A 62 16.12 -13.86 4.70
N LEU A 63 15.34 -13.34 5.64
CA LEU A 63 15.34 -11.93 6.01
C LEU A 63 16.55 -11.63 6.90
N ASN A 64 17.58 -11.02 6.34
CA ASN A 64 18.57 -10.27 7.11
C ASN A 64 18.09 -8.81 7.20
N PRO A 65 17.95 -8.20 8.39
CA PRO A 65 17.53 -6.80 8.53
C PRO A 65 18.34 -5.81 7.68
N ALA A 66 19.63 -6.07 7.45
CA ALA A 66 20.48 -5.23 6.61
C ALA A 66 20.10 -5.27 5.12
N ASP A 67 19.61 -6.42 4.63
CA ASP A 67 19.22 -6.58 3.23
C ASP A 67 17.96 -5.79 2.90
N ASN A 68 17.02 -5.67 3.84
CA ASN A 68 15.77 -4.93 3.61
C ASN A 68 16.03 -3.43 3.48
N GLN A 69 16.91 -2.88 4.33
CA GLN A 69 17.33 -1.49 4.23
C GLN A 69 18.05 -1.23 2.90
N ARG A 70 18.89 -2.17 2.44
CA ARG A 70 19.55 -2.06 1.13
C ARG A 70 18.51 -2.03 -0.01
N LEU A 71 17.52 -2.93 0.01
CA LEU A 71 16.49 -2.99 -1.03
C LEU A 71 15.58 -1.74 -1.03
N LEU A 72 15.26 -1.19 0.14
CA LEU A 72 14.54 0.09 0.26
C LEU A 72 15.37 1.23 -0.34
N ASN A 73 16.65 1.34 0.03
CA ASN A 73 17.55 2.36 -0.49
C ASN A 73 17.75 2.23 -2.01
N GLU A 74 17.87 1.00 -2.53
CA GLU A 74 17.97 0.74 -3.98
C GLU A 74 16.67 1.13 -4.71
N ALA A 75 15.50 0.86 -4.12
CA ALA A 75 14.21 1.27 -4.68
C ALA A 75 14.06 2.81 -4.72
N GLU A 76 14.51 3.50 -3.66
CA GLU A 76 14.56 4.97 -3.60
C GLU A 76 15.56 5.55 -4.63
N GLN A 77 16.77 5.00 -4.73
CA GLN A 77 17.81 5.46 -5.67
C GLN A 77 17.44 5.24 -7.14
N GLN A 78 16.70 4.18 -7.45
CA GLN A 78 16.21 3.92 -8.80
C GLN A 78 15.09 4.91 -9.22
N GLY A 79 14.69 5.84 -8.35
CA GLY A 79 13.62 6.78 -8.62
C GLY A 79 12.31 6.05 -8.95
N ARG A 80 12.12 4.83 -8.41
CA ARG A 80 10.85 4.12 -8.50
C ARG A 80 9.87 4.77 -7.54
N GLU A 81 9.58 6.05 -7.77
CA GLU A 81 8.29 6.59 -7.41
C GLU A 81 7.28 5.74 -8.14
N MET A 82 6.40 5.07 -7.40
CA MET A 82 5.23 4.54 -8.06
C MET A 82 4.52 5.70 -8.73
N ALA A 83 4.24 5.51 -10.01
CA ALA A 83 3.39 6.42 -10.74
C ALA A 83 2.17 6.69 -9.86
N ALA A 84 1.93 7.98 -9.55
CA ALA A 84 0.77 8.39 -8.79
C ALA A 84 -0.42 7.62 -9.34
N VAL A 85 -1.11 6.86 -8.47
CA VAL A 85 -2.23 5.99 -8.84
C VAL A 85 -3.08 6.78 -9.83
N GLN A 86 -2.97 6.43 -11.11
CA GLN A 86 -3.75 7.11 -12.14
C GLN A 86 -5.21 6.87 -11.79
N ASN A 87 -6.10 7.81 -12.13
CA ASN A 87 -7.53 7.66 -11.91
C ASN A 87 -8.00 6.34 -12.53
N MET A 88 -8.01 5.27 -11.74
CA MET A 88 -8.72 4.03 -12.03
C MET A 88 -10.17 4.48 -12.09
N GLY A 89 -10.75 4.47 -13.30
CA GLY A 89 -12.00 5.14 -13.65
C GLY A 89 -13.09 5.00 -12.58
N GLY A 90 -13.95 6.00 -12.49
CA GLY A 90 -14.95 6.14 -11.43
C GLY A 90 -15.90 4.95 -11.32
N ASN A 91 -15.50 3.90 -10.61
CA ASN A 91 -16.44 3.03 -9.95
C ASN A 91 -17.15 3.91 -8.93
N ARG A 92 -18.44 4.19 -9.16
CA ARG A 92 -19.32 4.63 -8.08
C ARG A 92 -19.22 3.56 -7.01
N ALA A 93 -18.40 3.83 -6.00
CA ALA A 93 -18.21 2.92 -4.89
C ALA A 93 -19.60 2.59 -4.32
N GLY A 94 -19.87 1.30 -4.12
CA GLY A 94 -21.13 0.87 -3.50
C GLY A 94 -21.30 1.53 -2.13
N ARG A 95 -22.54 1.64 -1.65
CA ARG A 95 -22.85 2.25 -0.34
C ARG A 95 -21.97 1.70 0.79
N ALA A 96 -21.76 0.39 0.83
CA ALA A 96 -20.87 -0.25 1.80
C ALA A 96 -19.43 0.31 1.82
N ALA A 97 -18.85 0.64 0.65
CA ALA A 97 -17.51 1.21 0.59
C ALA A 97 -17.49 2.68 1.06
N TRP A 98 -18.58 3.43 0.84
CA TRP A 98 -18.76 4.75 1.44
C TRP A 98 -18.91 4.68 2.96
N ASP A 99 -19.63 3.67 3.46
CA ASP A 99 -19.83 3.47 4.90
C ASP A 99 -18.50 3.15 5.59
N VAL A 100 -17.71 2.22 5.04
CA VAL A 100 -16.35 1.92 5.53
C VAL A 100 -15.48 3.17 5.51
N ARG A 101 -15.54 3.97 4.43
CA ARG A 101 -14.80 5.24 4.35
C ARG A 101 -15.24 6.21 5.44
N GLY A 102 -16.54 6.32 5.70
CA GLY A 102 -17.10 7.15 6.76
C GLY A 102 -16.58 6.72 8.12
N ILE A 103 -16.72 5.44 8.46
CA ILE A 103 -16.25 4.84 9.72
C ILE A 103 -14.76 5.13 9.95
N LEU A 104 -13.92 4.85 8.94
CA LEU A 104 -12.48 5.10 9.05
C LEU A 104 -12.12 6.58 9.12
N THR A 105 -12.89 7.44 8.44
CA THR A 105 -12.70 8.90 8.54
C THR A 105 -13.00 9.35 9.96
N THR A 106 -14.11 8.91 10.56
CA THR A 106 -14.45 9.23 11.96
C THR A 106 -13.37 8.71 12.91
N PHE A 107 -12.95 7.45 12.77
CA PHE A 107 -11.93 6.86 13.62
C PHE A 107 -10.60 7.62 13.56
N PHE A 108 -10.07 7.93 12.38
CA PHE A 108 -8.77 8.63 12.28
C PHE A 108 -8.80 10.08 12.77
N ASN A 109 -9.98 10.68 12.95
CA ASN A 109 -10.15 12.00 13.54
C ASN A 109 -10.61 11.94 15.01
N SER A 110 -10.81 10.75 15.57
CA SER A 110 -11.13 10.54 16.99
C SER A 110 -9.87 10.65 17.87
N PRO A 111 -10.02 10.88 19.20
CA PRO A 111 -8.90 10.86 20.13
C PRO A 111 -8.05 9.57 20.05
N GLU A 112 -8.68 8.42 19.80
CA GLU A 112 -8.03 7.11 19.77
C GLU A 112 -7.26 6.87 18.45
N GLY A 113 -7.77 7.37 17.33
CA GLY A 113 -7.20 7.12 16.00
C GLY A 113 -6.32 8.26 15.45
N SER A 114 -6.39 9.44 16.07
CA SER A 114 -5.59 10.61 15.70
C SER A 114 -4.11 10.42 16.02
N VAL A 115 -3.25 11.09 15.25
CA VAL A 115 -1.81 11.11 15.52
C VAL A 115 -1.24 12.53 15.47
N PRO A 116 -0.17 12.81 16.22
CA PRO A 116 0.35 14.18 16.37
C PRO A 116 0.77 14.87 15.06
N TRP A 117 1.05 14.10 14.01
CA TRP A 117 1.55 14.62 12.74
C TRP A 117 0.47 14.82 11.67
N GLN A 118 -0.76 14.34 11.87
CA GLN A 118 -1.73 14.27 10.78
C GLN A 118 -2.20 15.62 10.27
N ASP A 119 -2.39 16.61 11.14
CA ASP A 119 -2.81 17.95 10.74
C ASP A 119 -1.73 18.74 10.00
N ARG A 120 -0.45 18.40 10.23
CA ARG A 120 0.69 19.07 9.57
C ARG A 120 0.96 18.56 8.16
N MET A 121 0.57 17.31 7.89
CA MET A 121 0.85 16.62 6.63
C MET A 121 -0.21 16.86 5.55
N VAL A 122 -1.32 17.50 5.91
CA VAL A 122 -2.58 17.44 5.16
C VAL A 122 -2.93 18.73 4.45
#